data_AF-X0Z8K9-F1
#
_entry.id   AF-X0Z8K9-F1
#
_cell.length_a   1.000
_cell.length_b   1.000
_cell.length_c   1.000
_cell.angle_alpha   90.00
_cell.angle_beta   90.00
_cell.angle_gamma   90.00
#
_symmetry.space_group_name_H-M   'P 1'
#
loop_
_entity.id
_entity.type
_entity.pdbx_description
1 polymer ?
#
loop_
_entity_poly.entity_id
_entity_poly.type
_entity_poly.pdbx_seq_one_letter_code
_entity_poly.pdbx_strand_id
1 'polypeptide(L)'
;MIHNPYDDTYLLSLIVIIDAICDAILEDTVAIREVTDAEAILTETAGQITTTVAEQNLYINNAPAGIFRPVCVKIDFTNQTAAETVVIRTYYRISPAAGALLILQDTVTYAGVVSPELINIDLEPNRYGVAVTIQNTAVGEHQAYDWEVFYEEAP
;
A
#
# COMPACT_ATOMS: atom_id res chain seq x y z
N MET A 1 -53.01 36.64 33.08
CA MET A 1 -52.76 35.30 32.50
C MET A 1 -51.97 34.52 33.52
N ILE A 2 -52.51 33.41 34.01
CA ILE A 2 -51.79 32.54 34.94
C ILE A 2 -50.78 31.77 34.09
N HIS A 3 -49.50 32.12 34.20
CA HIS A 3 -48.42 31.31 33.66
C HIS A 3 -48.45 29.99 34.44
N ASN A 4 -48.74 28.87 33.78
CA ASN A 4 -48.60 27.56 34.39
C ASN A 4 -47.10 27.25 34.41
N PRO A 5 -46.44 27.23 35.58
CA PRO A 5 -45.00 26.98 35.66
C PRO A 5 -44.63 25.53 35.33
N TYR A 6 -45.61 24.68 35.02
CA TYR A 6 -45.45 23.29 34.59
C TYR A 6 -45.82 23.09 33.10
N ASP A 7 -45.99 24.17 32.33
CA ASP A 7 -46.24 24.07 30.88
C ASP A 7 -44.93 23.86 30.13
N ASP A 8 -44.53 22.60 30.04
CA ASP A 8 -43.29 22.16 29.39
C ASP A 8 -43.48 21.89 27.88
N THR A 9 -44.63 22.28 27.31
CA THR A 9 -45.01 21.98 25.91
C THR A 9 -43.96 22.46 24.91
N TYR A 10 -43.35 23.62 25.15
CA TYR A 10 -42.28 24.18 24.32
C TYR A 10 -40.96 23.42 24.46
N LEU A 11 -40.64 22.93 25.66
CA LEU A 11 -39.46 22.09 25.89
C LEU A 11 -39.62 20.72 25.21
N LEU A 12 -40.80 20.12 25.33
CA LEU A 12 -41.11 18.85 24.68
C LEU A 12 -41.08 18.96 23.15
N SER A 13 -41.56 20.05 22.56
CA SER A 13 -41.48 20.25 21.11
C SER A 13 -40.03 20.45 20.63
N LEU A 14 -39.18 21.12 21.41
CA LEU A 14 -37.76 21.27 21.10
C LEU A 14 -37.02 19.93 21.17
N ILE A 15 -37.33 19.07 22.15
CA ILE A 15 -36.73 17.73 22.26
C ILE A 15 -37.04 16.91 20.99
N VAL A 16 -38.29 16.92 20.53
CA VAL A 16 -38.69 16.22 19.29
C VAL A 16 -37.90 16.72 18.07
N ILE A 17 -37.66 18.03 17.98
CA ILE A 17 -36.87 18.62 16.88
C ILE A 17 -35.39 18.21 16.98
N ILE A 18 -34.82 18.21 18.19
CA ILE A 18 -33.43 17.82 18.43
C ILE A 18 -33.23 16.35 18.08
N ASP A 19 -34.12 15.47 18.51
CA ASP A 19 -34.05 14.03 18.20
C ASP A 19 -34.07 13.79 16.70
N ALA A 20 -34.99 14.46 15.97
CA ALA A 20 -35.06 14.34 14.52
C ALA A 20 -33.79 14.83 13.80
N ILE A 21 -33.14 15.89 14.30
CA ILE A 21 -31.87 16.38 13.77
C ILE A 21 -30.73 15.39 14.09
N CYS A 22 -30.68 14.87 15.32
CA CYS A 22 -29.69 13.89 15.73
C CYS A 22 -29.77 12.61 14.90
N ASP A 23 -30.97 12.12 14.62
CA ASP A 23 -31.19 10.93 13.78
C ASP A 23 -30.68 11.17 12.34
N ALA A 24 -30.98 12.33 11.75
CA ALA A 24 -30.50 12.68 10.42
C ALA A 24 -28.97 12.80 10.36
N ILE A 25 -28.34 13.42 11.37
CA ILE A 25 -26.88 13.51 11.46
C ILE A 25 -26.25 12.12 11.62
N LEU A 26 -26.89 11.24 12.39
CA LEU A 26 -26.40 9.88 12.59
C LEU A 26 -26.46 9.08 11.28
N GLU A 27 -27.55 9.20 10.53
CA GLU A 27 -27.69 8.59 9.20
C GLU A 27 -26.58 9.04 8.24
N ASP A 28 -26.36 10.36 8.12
CA ASP A 28 -25.31 10.92 7.28
C ASP A 28 -23.91 10.46 7.73
N THR A 29 -23.65 10.44 9.03
CA THR A 29 -22.35 10.02 9.57
C THR A 29 -22.08 8.55 9.31
N VAL A 30 -23.09 7.69 9.41
CA VAL A 30 -22.97 6.27 9.08
C VAL A 30 -22.72 6.10 7.58
N ALA A 31 -23.46 6.78 6.72
CA ALA A 31 -23.27 6.71 5.27
C ALA A 31 -21.87 7.18 4.84
N ILE A 32 -21.39 8.29 5.39
CA ILE A 32 -20.03 8.79 5.14
C ILE A 32 -18.99 7.76 5.58
N ARG A 33 -19.15 7.20 6.78
CA ARG A 33 -18.22 6.19 7.30
C ARG A 33 -18.23 4.92 6.45
N GLU A 34 -19.39 4.46 5.99
CA GLU A 34 -19.48 3.30 5.10
C GLU A 34 -18.78 3.54 3.76
N VAL A 35 -18.86 4.76 3.21
CA VAL A 35 -18.13 5.14 2.00
C VAL A 35 -16.63 5.24 2.28
N THR A 36 -16.21 5.89 3.36
CA THR A 36 -14.78 6.01 3.72
C THR A 36 -14.15 4.66 4.05
N ASP A 37 -14.85 3.78 4.77
CA ASP A 37 -14.38 2.42 5.09
C ASP A 37 -14.28 1.54 3.82
N ALA A 38 -15.02 1.87 2.76
CA ALA A 38 -15.03 1.14 1.49
C ALA A 38 -14.03 1.69 0.45
N GLU A 39 -13.52 2.91 0.60
CA GLU A 39 -12.56 3.50 -0.32
C GLU A 39 -11.14 2.97 -0.06
N ALA A 40 -10.77 1.90 -0.76
CA ALA A 40 -9.36 1.56 -0.95
C ALA A 40 -8.73 2.60 -1.89
N ILE A 41 -7.87 3.47 -1.35
CA ILE A 41 -7.10 4.40 -2.16
C ILE A 41 -5.89 3.64 -2.70
N LEU A 42 -5.80 3.54 -4.03
CA LEU A 42 -4.60 3.06 -4.70
C LEU A 42 -3.54 4.15 -4.61
N THR A 43 -2.49 3.87 -3.86
CA THR A 43 -1.32 4.75 -3.72
C THR A 43 -0.17 4.20 -4.57
N GLU A 44 0.64 5.10 -5.10
CA GLU A 44 1.79 4.79 -5.95
C GLU A 44 3.08 5.30 -5.30
N THR A 45 4.16 4.53 -5.44
CA THR A 45 5.52 5.06 -5.30
C THR A 45 6.35 4.60 -6.49
N ALA A 46 7.20 5.50 -7.01
CA ALA A 46 8.04 5.23 -8.16
C ALA A 46 9.44 5.81 -7.96
N GLY A 47 10.39 5.34 -8.77
CA GLY A 47 11.74 5.84 -8.75
C GLY A 47 12.62 5.23 -9.81
N GLN A 48 13.90 5.58 -9.73
CA GLN A 48 14.95 5.00 -10.55
C GLN A 48 16.05 4.47 -9.63
N ILE A 49 16.59 3.30 -9.94
CA ILE A 49 17.74 2.75 -9.21
C ILE A 49 18.82 2.29 -10.18
N THR A 50 20.05 2.75 -9.97
CA THR A 50 21.23 2.15 -10.60
C THR A 50 21.58 0.87 -9.86
N THR A 51 21.52 -0.25 -10.57
CA THR A 51 21.83 -1.57 -10.01
C THR A 51 23.30 -1.68 -9.59
N THR A 52 23.59 -2.66 -8.75
CA THR A 52 24.96 -2.99 -8.35
C THR A 52 25.10 -4.49 -8.15
N VAL A 53 26.33 -4.95 -7.93
CA VAL A 53 26.62 -6.33 -7.50
C VAL A 53 26.07 -6.66 -6.11
N ALA A 54 25.74 -5.66 -5.30
CA ALA A 54 25.08 -5.85 -4.02
C ALA A 54 23.56 -5.88 -4.20
N GLU A 55 22.89 -6.68 -3.38
CA GLU A 55 21.43 -6.62 -3.30
C GLU A 55 20.97 -5.29 -2.71
N GLN A 56 20.07 -4.60 -3.42
CA GLN A 56 19.54 -3.30 -3.04
C GLN A 56 18.02 -3.39 -2.92
N ASN A 57 17.45 -2.70 -1.93
CA ASN A 57 16.00 -2.56 -1.83
C ASN A 57 15.51 -1.68 -2.97
N LEU A 58 14.71 -2.26 -3.86
CA LEU A 58 13.94 -1.52 -4.85
C LEU A 58 12.74 -0.90 -4.16
N TYR A 59 12.01 -1.73 -3.41
CA TYR A 59 10.85 -1.34 -2.62
C TYR A 59 10.87 -2.03 -1.27
N ILE A 60 10.49 -1.31 -0.21
CA ILE A 60 10.32 -1.89 1.12
C ILE A 60 9.18 -1.21 1.87
N ASN A 61 8.25 -2.01 2.37
CA ASN A 61 7.32 -1.62 3.42
C ASN A 61 7.65 -2.44 4.66
N ASN A 62 8.50 -1.88 5.52
CA ASN A 62 9.13 -2.63 6.60
C ASN A 62 8.20 -2.88 7.79
N ALA A 63 7.24 -2.01 8.08
CA ALA A 63 6.33 -2.18 9.22
C ALA A 63 5.00 -1.49 8.91
N PRO A 64 4.13 -2.13 8.11
CA PRO A 64 2.85 -1.55 7.73
C PRO A 64 2.00 -1.30 8.98
N ALA A 65 1.26 -0.18 9.02
CA ALA A 65 0.37 0.15 10.14
C ALA A 65 -0.85 -0.80 10.26
N GLY A 66 -1.15 -1.56 9.21
CA GLY A 66 -2.29 -2.47 9.12
C GLY A 66 -2.07 -3.60 8.11
N ILE A 67 -3.15 -4.29 7.72
CA ILE A 67 -3.09 -5.22 6.58
C ILE A 67 -2.91 -4.36 5.33
N PHE A 68 -1.81 -4.59 4.64
CA PHE A 68 -1.41 -3.84 3.46
C PHE A 68 -1.50 -4.76 2.24
N ARG A 69 -2.11 -4.29 1.15
CA ARG A 69 -2.19 -5.05 -0.09
C ARG A 69 -1.34 -4.38 -1.17
N PRO A 70 -0.06 -4.76 -1.29
CA PRO A 70 0.69 -4.41 -2.49
C PRO A 70 0.09 -5.17 -3.67
N VAL A 71 -0.13 -4.47 -4.78
CA VAL A 71 -0.77 -5.04 -5.97
C VAL A 71 0.31 -5.61 -6.89
N CYS A 72 1.23 -4.76 -7.33
CA CYS A 72 2.34 -5.18 -8.17
C CYS A 72 3.50 -4.19 -8.10
N VAL A 73 4.71 -4.70 -8.35
CA VAL A 73 5.88 -3.88 -8.71
C VAL A 73 6.12 -4.03 -10.20
N LYS A 74 6.28 -2.91 -10.90
CA LYS A 74 6.71 -2.92 -12.30
C LYS A 74 8.12 -2.38 -12.42
N ILE A 75 8.90 -2.99 -13.31
CA ILE A 75 10.29 -2.63 -13.56
C ILE A 75 10.50 -2.55 -15.06
N ASP A 76 11.06 -1.44 -15.54
CA ASP A 76 11.41 -1.23 -16.93
C ASP A 76 12.83 -1.70 -17.23
N PHE A 77 12.97 -2.79 -17.99
CA PHE A 77 14.24 -3.37 -18.42
C PHE A 77 14.72 -2.86 -19.78
N THR A 78 14.19 -1.74 -20.31
CA THR A 78 14.62 -1.16 -21.59
C THR A 78 16.13 -0.89 -21.63
N ASN A 79 16.74 -0.57 -20.49
CA ASN A 79 18.18 -0.30 -20.39
C ASN A 79 19.04 -1.57 -20.23
N GLN A 80 18.46 -2.76 -20.08
CA GLN A 80 19.23 -3.98 -19.84
C GLN A 80 20.07 -4.36 -21.06
N THR A 81 21.34 -4.67 -20.83
CA THR A 81 22.26 -5.10 -21.88
C THR A 81 22.41 -6.62 -21.95
N ALA A 82 22.90 -7.12 -23.09
CA ALA A 82 23.08 -8.57 -23.33
C ALA A 82 24.09 -9.24 -22.36
N ALA A 83 24.97 -8.47 -21.72
CA ALA A 83 25.97 -8.99 -20.78
C ALA A 83 25.48 -8.96 -19.32
N GLU A 84 24.29 -8.43 -19.04
CA GLU A 84 23.77 -8.30 -17.69
C GLU A 84 22.96 -9.52 -17.25
N THR A 85 23.00 -9.77 -15.94
CA THR A 85 22.07 -10.69 -15.30
C THR A 85 21.54 -10.01 -14.05
N VAL A 86 20.25 -9.72 -14.07
CA VAL A 86 19.53 -9.05 -12.98
C VAL A 86 18.73 -10.09 -12.21
N VAL A 87 18.87 -10.07 -10.89
CA VAL A 87 18.15 -10.95 -9.97
C VAL A 87 17.20 -10.09 -9.16
N ILE A 88 15.92 -10.43 -9.23
CA ILE A 88 14.85 -9.84 -8.42
C ILE A 88 14.46 -10.83 -7.35
N ARG A 89 14.30 -10.36 -6.12
CA ARG A 89 13.86 -11.18 -4.99
C ARG A 89 12.70 -10.53 -4.27
N THR A 90 11.76 -11.36 -3.83
CA THR A 90 10.64 -10.92 -3.00
C THR A 90 10.77 -11.53 -1.60
N TYR A 91 10.60 -10.69 -0.59
CA TYR A 91 10.70 -11.09 0.80
C TYR A 91 9.45 -10.71 1.57
N TYR A 92 9.03 -11.58 2.48
CA TYR A 92 7.89 -11.35 3.36
C TYR A 92 8.24 -11.62 4.81
N ARG A 93 7.63 -10.85 5.70
CA ARG A 93 7.63 -11.14 7.13
C ARG A 93 6.29 -11.78 7.50
N ILE A 94 6.33 -12.86 8.25
CA ILE A 94 5.12 -13.58 8.72
C ILE A 94 4.90 -13.48 10.23
N SER A 95 5.83 -12.84 10.95
CA SER A 95 5.80 -12.74 12.41
C SER A 95 5.76 -11.28 12.88
N PRO A 96 4.91 -10.95 13.86
CA PRO A 96 4.92 -9.65 14.53
C PRO A 96 6.03 -9.51 15.59
N ALA A 97 6.82 -10.56 15.84
CA ALA A 97 7.85 -10.52 16.87
C ALA A 97 8.88 -9.42 16.59
N ALA A 98 9.32 -8.74 17.65
CA ALA A 98 10.36 -7.73 17.55
C ALA A 98 11.64 -8.35 16.96
N GLY A 99 12.16 -7.75 15.88
CA GLY A 99 13.34 -8.25 15.18
C GLY A 99 13.09 -9.43 14.22
N ALA A 100 11.83 -9.81 13.97
CA ALA A 100 11.51 -10.80 12.95
C ALA A 100 12.07 -10.34 11.58
N LEU A 101 12.76 -11.24 10.90
CA LEU A 101 13.40 -10.96 9.62
C LEU A 101 12.39 -11.07 8.47
N LEU A 102 12.68 -10.35 7.39
CA LEU A 102 12.09 -10.59 6.08
C LEU A 102 12.68 -11.91 5.54
N ILE A 103 11.83 -12.84 5.15
CA ILE A 103 12.20 -14.17 4.66
C ILE A 103 11.99 -14.20 3.15
N LEU A 104 12.98 -14.74 2.43
CA LEU A 104 12.92 -14.89 0.98
C LEU A 104 11.75 -15.80 0.59
N GLN A 105 10.87 -15.31 -0.26
CA GLN A 105 9.76 -16.09 -0.82
C GLN A 105 10.07 -16.54 -2.24
N ASP A 106 10.48 -15.62 -3.11
CA ASP A 106 10.75 -15.92 -4.51
C ASP A 106 12.01 -15.22 -5.02
N THR A 107 12.59 -15.80 -6.07
CA THR A 107 13.74 -15.26 -6.78
C THR A 107 13.56 -15.49 -8.27
N VAL A 108 13.53 -14.40 -9.02
CA VAL A 108 13.46 -14.41 -10.49
C VAL A 108 14.75 -13.83 -11.06
N THR A 109 15.29 -14.48 -12.09
CA THR A 109 16.54 -14.06 -12.73
C THR A 109 16.30 -13.77 -14.21
N TYR A 110 16.77 -12.61 -14.63
CA TYR A 110 16.67 -12.10 -16.00
C TYR A 110 18.07 -11.92 -16.57
N ALA A 111 18.44 -12.73 -17.56
CA ALA A 111 19.76 -12.70 -18.18
C ALA A 111 19.69 -12.22 -19.63
N GLY A 112 20.59 -11.33 -20.00
CA GLY A 112 20.63 -10.68 -21.31
C GLY A 112 19.47 -9.70 -21.52
N VAL A 113 19.24 -9.30 -22.77
CA VAL A 113 18.14 -8.39 -23.11
C VAL A 113 16.80 -9.11 -22.92
N VAL A 114 15.93 -8.52 -22.10
CA VAL A 114 14.59 -9.05 -21.78
C VAL A 114 13.56 -8.47 -22.76
N SER A 115 12.59 -9.29 -23.17
CA SER A 115 11.45 -8.86 -23.98
C SER A 115 10.20 -9.67 -23.61
N PRO A 116 9.04 -9.03 -23.33
CA PRO A 116 8.82 -7.59 -23.26
C PRO A 116 9.63 -6.92 -22.14
N GLU A 117 10.07 -5.68 -22.35
CA GLU A 117 10.98 -4.98 -21.44
C GLU A 117 10.33 -4.61 -20.10
N LEU A 118 9.00 -4.43 -20.07
CA LEU A 118 8.27 -4.14 -18.83
C LEU A 118 7.91 -5.45 -18.10
N ILE A 119 8.47 -5.62 -16.91
CA ILE A 119 8.24 -6.78 -16.06
C ILE A 119 7.34 -6.42 -14.88
N ASN A 120 6.32 -7.24 -14.66
CA ASN A 120 5.42 -7.14 -13.52
C ASN A 120 5.75 -8.25 -12.51
N ILE A 121 5.90 -7.87 -11.25
CA ILE A 121 6.05 -8.77 -10.10
C ILE A 121 4.80 -8.61 -9.25
N ASP A 122 3.93 -9.62 -9.26
CA ASP A 122 2.73 -9.64 -8.44
C ASP A 122 3.11 -9.85 -6.97
N LEU A 123 2.48 -9.09 -6.08
CA LEU A 123 2.72 -9.17 -4.64
C LEU A 123 1.49 -9.69 -3.91
N GLU A 124 1.74 -10.39 -2.80
CA GLU A 124 0.70 -10.95 -1.96
C GLU A 124 0.37 -9.99 -0.82
N PRO A 125 -0.90 -9.93 -0.37
CA PRO A 125 -1.28 -9.18 0.81
C PRO A 125 -0.45 -9.59 2.03
N ASN A 126 0.10 -8.63 2.77
CA ASN A 126 0.84 -8.94 3.98
C ASN A 126 0.62 -7.90 5.09
N ARG A 127 0.69 -8.37 6.34
CA ARG A 127 0.51 -7.56 7.55
C ARG A 127 1.84 -7.11 8.18
N TYR A 128 2.92 -7.87 8.01
CA TYR A 128 4.12 -7.67 8.82
C TYR A 128 5.32 -7.08 8.07
N GLY A 129 5.24 -7.00 6.75
CA GLY A 129 6.21 -6.29 5.92
C GLY A 129 6.62 -7.06 4.66
N VAL A 130 6.92 -6.32 3.61
CA VAL A 130 7.29 -6.85 2.29
C VAL A 130 8.49 -6.06 1.75
N ALA A 131 9.37 -6.73 1.03
CA ALA A 131 10.43 -6.08 0.28
C ALA A 131 10.61 -6.72 -1.09
N VAL A 132 10.90 -5.89 -2.08
CA VAL A 132 11.38 -6.32 -3.40
C VAL A 132 12.78 -5.76 -3.56
N THR A 133 13.73 -6.63 -3.88
CA THR A 133 15.13 -6.25 -4.05
C THR A 133 15.60 -6.53 -5.45
N ILE A 134 16.57 -5.76 -5.90
CA ILE A 134 17.22 -5.91 -7.19
C ILE A 134 18.74 -6.04 -7.00
N GLN A 135 19.36 -6.90 -7.81
CA GLN A 135 20.80 -7.09 -7.86
C GLN A 135 21.21 -7.33 -9.30
N ASN A 136 22.33 -6.75 -9.74
CA ASN A 136 22.94 -7.06 -11.02
C ASN A 136 24.24 -7.84 -10.81
N THR A 137 24.30 -9.08 -11.27
CA THR A 137 25.47 -9.96 -11.05
C THR A 137 26.57 -9.76 -12.09
N ALA A 138 26.39 -8.84 -13.05
CA ALA A 138 27.41 -8.56 -14.06
C ALA A 138 28.64 -7.88 -13.46
N VAL A 139 29.79 -8.12 -14.10
CA VAL A 139 31.05 -7.45 -13.80
C VAL A 139 31.24 -6.36 -14.83
N GLY A 140 31.01 -5.09 -14.47
CA GLY A 140 31.14 -3.97 -15.40
C GLY A 140 30.23 -2.78 -15.07
N GLU A 141 29.84 -2.04 -16.10
CA GLU A 141 28.89 -0.93 -15.98
C GLU A 141 27.52 -1.44 -15.55
N HIS A 142 26.89 -0.71 -14.64
CA HIS A 142 25.56 -1.02 -14.14
C HIS A 142 24.54 -0.05 -14.68
N GLN A 143 23.38 -0.57 -15.08
CA GLN A 143 22.30 0.22 -15.65
C GLN A 143 21.33 0.72 -14.58
N ALA A 144 20.66 1.82 -14.92
CA ALA A 144 19.55 2.37 -14.15
C ALA A 144 18.22 1.83 -14.67
N TYR A 145 17.36 1.41 -13.74
CA TYR A 145 16.05 0.83 -14.02
C TYR A 145 14.99 1.69 -13.34
N ASP A 146 13.97 2.05 -14.11
CA ASP A 146 12.80 2.74 -13.61
C ASP A 146 11.81 1.71 -13.04
N TRP A 147 11.16 2.08 -11.95
CA TRP A 147 10.24 1.18 -11.24
C TRP A 147 9.08 1.95 -10.62
N GLU A 148 7.95 1.27 -10.49
CA GLU A 148 6.75 1.75 -9.80
C GLU A 148 6.11 0.63 -8.99
N VAL A 149 5.44 0.98 -7.90
CA VAL A 149 4.68 0.05 -7.06
C VAL A 149 3.32 0.64 -6.77
N PHE A 150 2.29 -0.17 -7.00
CA PHE A 150 0.92 0.15 -6.61
C PHE A 150 0.53 -0.64 -5.37
N TYR A 151 -0.16 0.02 -4.45
CA TYR A 151 -0.69 -0.63 -3.25
C TYR A 151 -2.01 -0.02 -2.82
N GLU A 152 -2.88 -0.87 -2.26
CA GLU A 152 -4.06 -0.43 -1.53
C GLU A 152 -3.65 -0.12 -0.09
N GLU A 153 -3.85 1.14 0.30
CA GLU A 153 -3.75 1.55 1.69
C GLU A 153 -5.17 1.66 2.25
N ALA A 154 -5.45 0.95 3.35
CA ALA A 154 -6.67 1.20 4.10
C ALA A 154 -6.53 2.58 4.79
N PRO A 155 -7.52 3.48 4.67
CA PRO A 155 -7.45 4.82 5.26
C PRO A 155 -7.32 4.82 6.79
#